data_AF-A0A923YBU1-F1
#
_entry.id   AF-A0A923YBU1-F1
#
_cell.length_a   1.000
_cell.length_b   1.000
_cell.length_c   1.000
_cell.angle_alpha   90.00
_cell.angle_beta   90.00
_cell.angle_gamma   90.00
#
_symmetry.space_group_name_H-M   'P 1'
#
loop_
_entity.id
_entity.type
_entity.pdbx_description
1 polymer ?
#
loop_
_entity_poly.entity_id
_entity_poly.type
_entity_poly.pdbx_seq_one_letter_code
_entity_poly.pdbx_strand_id
1 'polypeptide(L)'
;MWILTEAPRGSNFYEAESTCGNKALISDTCDTVIFARSQGADGYRVVAQRGRETFFIGPAPVRGQTADINAQMLSIAKQLQAAVLN
;
A
#
# COMPACT_ATOMS: atom_id res chain seq x y z
N MET A 1 10.02 -12.32 -5.46
CA MET A 1 10.52 -11.53 -4.31
C MET A 1 9.67 -10.28 -4.17
N TRP A 2 9.51 -9.80 -2.94
CA TRP A 2 8.83 -8.53 -2.65
C TRP A 2 9.84 -7.51 -2.13
N ILE A 3 9.63 -6.24 -2.46
CA ILE A 3 10.49 -5.13 -2.05
C ILE A 3 9.60 -4.06 -1.43
N LEU A 4 9.86 -3.72 -0.17
CA LEU A 4 9.26 -2.57 0.50
C LEU A 4 10.11 -1.32 0.21
N THR A 5 9.49 -0.32 -0.39
CA THR A 5 10.13 0.94 -0.79
C THR A 5 9.16 2.12 -0.62
N GLU A 6 9.59 3.33 -0.97
CA GLU A 6 8.78 4.55 -0.98
C GLU A 6 8.46 4.97 -2.41
N ALA A 7 7.19 5.27 -2.67
CA ALA A 7 6.73 5.74 -3.96
C ALA A 7 7.28 7.15 -4.22
N PRO A 8 7.98 7.38 -5.35
CA PRO A 8 8.53 8.70 -5.64
C PRO A 8 7.41 9.67 -6.02
N ARG A 9 7.63 10.96 -5.73
CA ARG A 9 6.76 12.05 -6.19
C ARG A 9 6.56 11.97 -7.71
N GLY A 10 5.30 12.04 -8.14
CA GLY A 10 4.93 11.94 -9.55
C GLY A 10 4.61 10.51 -10.03
N SER A 11 4.82 9.49 -9.20
CA SER A 11 4.32 8.14 -9.50
C SER A 11 2.82 8.02 -9.22
N ASN A 12 2.16 7.03 -9.86
CA ASN A 12 0.75 6.71 -9.61
C ASN A 12 0.44 6.21 -8.19
N PHE A 13 1.50 5.88 -7.43
CA PHE A 13 1.40 5.32 -6.08
C PHE A 13 1.74 6.35 -4.99
N TYR A 14 2.03 7.60 -5.39
CA TYR A 14 2.33 8.69 -4.48
C TYR A 14 1.07 9.51 -4.17
N GLU A 15 0.83 9.73 -2.88
CA GLU A 15 -0.17 10.68 -2.37
C GLU A 15 0.51 11.68 -1.43
N ALA A 16 0.31 12.97 -1.69
CA ALA A 16 0.93 14.04 -0.89
C ALA A 16 0.50 13.98 0.59
N GLU A 17 -0.75 13.58 0.84
CA GLU A 17 -1.33 13.49 2.18
C GLU A 17 -1.26 12.06 2.76
N SER A 18 -0.53 11.14 2.11
CA SER A 18 -0.42 9.74 2.54
C SER A 18 -0.06 9.62 4.03
N THR A 19 -0.90 8.91 4.76
CA THR A 19 -0.68 8.60 6.19
C THR A 19 0.27 7.43 6.43
N CYS A 20 0.69 6.70 5.39
CA CYS A 20 1.61 5.56 5.48
C CYS A 20 3.06 5.88 5.04
N GLY A 21 3.38 7.16 4.80
CA GLY A 21 4.69 7.55 4.26
C GLY A 21 4.94 7.07 2.82
N ASN A 22 3.89 6.95 2.00
CA ASN A 22 3.98 6.55 0.59
C ASN A 22 4.66 5.20 0.37
N LYS A 23 4.50 4.26 1.31
CA LYS A 23 5.10 2.93 1.18
C LYS A 23 4.43 2.13 0.08
N ALA A 24 5.26 1.45 -0.71
CA ALA A 24 4.85 0.52 -1.74
C ALA A 24 5.63 -0.79 -1.61
N LEU A 25 4.94 -1.88 -1.92
CA LEU A 25 5.46 -3.23 -2.01
C LEU A 25 5.46 -3.64 -3.49
N ILE A 26 6.63 -3.86 -4.05
CA ILE A 26 6.80 -4.19 -5.47
C ILE A 26 7.21 -5.66 -5.59
N SER A 27 6.55 -6.40 -6.46
CA SER A 27 6.98 -7.76 -6.84
C SER A 27 7.99 -7.68 -7.98
N ASP A 28 9.11 -8.41 -7.87
CA ASP A 28 10.07 -8.57 -8.98
C ASP A 28 9.70 -9.73 -9.93
N THR A 29 8.72 -10.54 -9.54
CA THR A 29 8.29 -11.75 -10.26
C THR A 29 6.98 -11.57 -11.01
N CYS A 30 6.27 -10.46 -10.77
CA CYS A 30 5.04 -10.12 -11.48
C CYS A 30 4.73 -8.63 -11.39
N ASP A 31 3.84 -8.13 -12.25
CA ASP A 31 3.47 -6.70 -12.32
C ASP A 31 2.52 -6.26 -11.20
N THR A 32 2.68 -6.80 -9.98
CA THR A 32 1.86 -6.46 -8.82
C THR A 32 2.56 -5.43 -7.95
N VAL A 33 1.84 -4.35 -7.64
CA VAL A 33 2.25 -3.34 -6.66
C VAL A 33 1.19 -3.26 -5.57
N ILE A 34 1.61 -3.34 -4.31
CA ILE A 34 0.74 -3.14 -3.15
C ILE A 34 1.08 -1.79 -2.51
N PHE A 35 0.12 -0.92 -2.32
CA PHE A 35 0.31 0.43 -1.78
C PHE A 35 -0.91 0.87 -0.97
N ALA A 36 -0.76 1.90 -0.15
CA ALA A 36 -1.92 2.52 0.49
C ALA A 36 -2.48 3.64 -0.38
N ARG A 37 -3.80 3.77 -0.39
CA ARG A 37 -4.49 4.82 -1.13
C ARG A 37 -5.63 5.42 -0.33
N SER A 38 -5.80 6.73 -0.38
CA SER A 38 -7.00 7.40 0.12
C SER A 38 -8.23 6.98 -0.69
N GLN A 39 -9.33 6.75 0.01
CA GLN A 39 -10.69 6.53 -0.53
C GLN A 39 -11.60 7.71 -0.20
N GLY A 40 -11.04 8.89 0.09
CA GLY A 40 -11.82 10.07 0.45
C GLY A 40 -12.43 9.97 1.84
N ALA A 41 -13.76 10.12 1.94
CA ALA A 41 -14.46 10.14 3.23
C ALA A 41 -14.36 8.82 4.02
N ASP A 42 -14.06 7.72 3.32
CA ASP A 42 -13.94 6.39 3.90
C ASP A 42 -12.52 6.08 4.41
N GLY A 43 -11.58 7.04 4.37
CA GLY A 43 -10.23 6.86 4.89
C GLY A 43 -9.28 6.13 3.93
N TYR A 44 -8.24 5.49 4.45
CA TYR A 44 -7.21 4.83 3.65
C TYR A 44 -7.47 3.32 3.49
N ARG A 45 -7.07 2.74 2.35
CA ARG A 45 -7.05 1.29 2.09
C ARG A 45 -5.71 0.81 1.59
N VAL A 46 -5.39 -0.45 1.87
CA VAL A 46 -4.35 -1.18 1.16
C VAL A 46 -4.90 -1.73 -0.15
N VAL A 47 -4.21 -1.42 -1.23
CA VAL A 47 -4.59 -1.74 -2.60
C VAL A 47 -3.49 -2.58 -3.22
N ALA A 48 -3.85 -3.72 -3.82
CA ALA A 48 -2.98 -4.47 -4.71
C ALA A 48 -3.43 -4.21 -6.15
N GLN A 49 -2.55 -3.65 -6.96
CA GLN A 49 -2.78 -3.44 -8.38
C GLN A 49 -1.94 -4.43 -9.17
N ARG A 50 -2.57 -5.19 -10.07
CA ARG A 50 -1.91 -6.12 -11.00
C ARG A 50 -2.30 -5.74 -12.42
N GLY A 51 -1.39 -5.06 -13.13
CA GLY A 51 -1.72 -4.45 -14.42
C GLY A 51 -2.89 -3.46 -14.29
N ARG A 52 -4.05 -3.80 -14.89
CA ARG A 52 -5.28 -3.00 -14.81
C ARG A 52 -6.25 -3.45 -13.71
N GLU A 53 -5.98 -4.59 -13.07
CA GLU A 53 -6.85 -5.13 -12.03
C GLU A 53 -6.49 -4.52 -10.67
N THR A 54 -7.51 -4.30 -9.84
CA THR A 54 -7.38 -3.72 -8.50
C THR A 54 -8.05 -4.63 -7.49
N PHE A 55 -7.34 -4.97 -6.43
CA PHE A 55 -7.80 -5.76 -5.30
C PHE A 55 -7.60 -4.98 -4.01
N PHE A 56 -8.48 -5.18 -3.04
CA PHE A 56 -8.38 -4.56 -1.73
C PHE A 56 -7.93 -5.59 -0.70
N ILE A 57 -6.94 -5.24 0.10
CA ILE A 57 -6.44 -6.11 1.16
C ILE A 57 -6.99 -5.63 2.51
N GLY A 58 -7.51 -6.57 3.29
CA GLY A 58 -8.05 -6.31 4.61
C GLY A 58 -9.52 -5.87 4.61
N PRO A 59 -10.06 -5.53 5.79
CA PRO A 59 -11.44 -5.12 5.94
C PRO A 59 -11.71 -3.78 5.26
N ALA A 60 -12.98 -3.54 4.90
CA ALA A 60 -13.41 -2.21 4.50
C ALA A 60 -13.19 -1.23 5.66
N PRO A 61 -12.71 -0.01 5.40
CA PRO A 61 -12.59 0.98 6.46
C PRO A 61 -13.98 1.34 6.97
N VAL A 62 -14.07 1.53 8.28
CA VAL A 62 -15.31 1.88 8.98
C VAL A 62 -15.28 3.38 9.22
N ARG A 63 -16.35 4.08 8.80
CA ARG A 63 -16.45 5.53 8.95
C ARG A 63 -16.25 5.95 10.40
N GLY A 64 -15.34 6.91 10.61
CA GLY A 64 -15.00 7.42 11.95
C GLY A 64 -14.02 6.57 12.74
N GLN A 65 -13.55 5.43 12.20
CA GLN A 65 -12.46 4.66 12.78
C GLN A 65 -11.18 4.87 12.01
N THR A 66 -10.14 5.30 12.71
CA THR A 66 -8.79 5.40 12.14
C THR A 66 -8.10 4.05 12.22
N ALA A 67 -7.80 3.46 11.07
CA ALA A 67 -6.91 2.32 10.99
C ALA A 67 -5.45 2.79 10.85
N ASP A 68 -4.53 2.14 11.56
CA ASP A 68 -3.10 2.34 11.33
C ASP A 68 -2.68 1.59 10.06
N ILE A 69 -2.78 2.27 8.92
CA ILE A 69 -2.46 1.71 7.61
C ILE A 69 -0.96 1.47 7.44
N ASN A 70 -0.10 2.25 8.11
CA ASN A 70 1.33 1.98 8.09
C ASN A 70 1.63 0.63 8.76
N ALA A 71 1.05 0.36 9.93
CA ALA A 71 1.19 -0.93 10.60
C ALA A 71 0.65 -2.09 9.74
N GLN A 72 -0.47 -1.90 9.02
CA GLN A 72 -0.99 -2.92 8.09
C GLN A 72 -0.02 -3.18 6.93
N MET A 73 0.51 -2.13 6.29
CA MET A 73 1.50 -2.27 5.22
C MET A 73 2.75 -3.01 5.68
N LEU A 74 3.27 -2.68 6.87
CA LEU A 74 4.43 -3.36 7.46
C LEU A 74 4.13 -4.83 7.80
N SER A 75 2.93 -5.14 8.27
CA SER A 75 2.48 -6.51 8.52
C SER A 75 2.46 -7.34 7.23
N ILE A 76 1.93 -6.77 6.14
CA ILE A 76 1.91 -7.42 4.81
C ILE A 76 3.34 -7.61 4.30
N ALA A 77 4.19 -6.59 4.40
CA ALA A 77 5.60 -6.68 4.00
C ALA A 77 6.31 -7.85 4.72
N LYS A 78 6.07 -8.01 6.02
CA LYS A 78 6.61 -9.13 6.81
C LYS A 78 6.08 -10.48 6.35
N GLN A 79 4.78 -10.61 6.08
CA GLN A 79 4.17 -11.85 5.58
C GLN A 79 4.71 -12.25 4.20
N LEU A 80 4.97 -11.27 3.35
CA LEU A 80 5.53 -11.47 2.01
C LEU A 80 7.07 -11.64 2.00
N GLN A 81 7.72 -11.58 3.16
CA GLN A 81 9.17 -11.60 3.30
C GLN A 81 9.86 -10.54 2.44
N ALA A 82 9.28 -9.34 2.41
CA ALA A 82 9.78 -8.27 1.56
C ALA A 82 11.17 -7.79 2.01
N ALA A 83 12.08 -7.62 1.05
CA ALA A 83 13.33 -6.92 1.26
C ALA A 83 13.03 -5.44 1.53
N VAL A 84 13.66 -4.86 2.56
CA VAL A 84 13.53 -3.43 2.86
C VAL A 84 14.74 -2.73 2.27
N LEU A 85 14.50 -1.84 1.30
CA LEU A 85 15.55 -1.03 0.70
C LEU A 85 15.40 0.40 1.24
N ASN A 86 16.41 0.86 1.99
CA ASN A 86 16.52 2.21 2.52
C ASN A 86 17.16 3.15 1.50
#